data_AF-A0A2P4P0B1-F1
#
_entry.id   AF-A0A2P4P0B1-F1
#
_cell.length_a   1.000
_cell.length_b   1.000
_cell.length_c   1.000
_cell.angle_alpha   90.00
_cell.angle_beta   90.00
_cell.angle_gamma   90.00
#
_symmetry.space_group_name_H-M   'P 1'
#
loop_
_entity.id
_entity.type
_entity.pdbx_description
1 polymer ?
#
loop_
_entity_poly.entity_id
_entity_poly.type
_entity_poly.pdbx_seq_one_letter_code
_entity_poly.pdbx_strand_id
1 'polypeptide(L)'
;ISLQSYNIFTSLAESLVLLIIAHRDYYSDYPLLPWEHGTEALEHVFGIVRQLVPDFTAYEFFKVMRKVMYHDKIIRNGEFKCDKDKLSASGYVIDIDTRSIDSNILEILRKWPSNSEIYDAIRIAYQNAYNFAKMVNLVSNELELTPIVFVNNNSLADDLIQDNNEN
;
A
#
# COMPACT_ATOMS: atom_id res chain seq x y z
N ILE A 1 -10.20 15.03 16.29
CA ILE A 1 -10.05 14.53 14.90
C ILE A 1 -11.19 15.12 14.09
N SER A 2 -10.93 15.64 12.89
CA SER A 2 -12.02 16.11 12.01
C SER A 2 -12.74 14.90 11.40
N LEU A 3 -14.02 15.04 11.06
CA LEU A 3 -14.78 13.96 10.40
C LEU A 3 -14.09 13.49 9.10
N GLN A 4 -13.47 14.42 8.37
CA GLN A 4 -12.72 14.13 7.15
C GLN A 4 -11.52 13.23 7.42
N SER A 5 -10.71 13.55 8.43
CA SER A 5 -9.57 12.72 8.80
C SER A 5 -10.00 11.34 9.28
N TYR A 6 -11.10 11.23 10.04
CA TYR A 6 -11.65 9.94 10.47
C TYR A 6 -11.99 9.05 9.26
N ASN A 7 -12.74 9.59 8.29
CA ASN A 7 -13.12 8.83 7.09
C ASN A 7 -11.90 8.37 6.28
N ILE A 8 -10.86 9.21 6.17
CA ILE A 8 -9.61 8.85 5.49
C ILE A 8 -8.92 7.68 6.19
N PHE A 9 -8.78 7.73 7.52
CA PHE A 9 -8.14 6.66 8.27
C PHE A 9 -8.94 5.35 8.23
N THR A 10 -10.27 5.43 8.34
CA THR A 10 -11.15 4.26 8.20
C THR A 10 -11.01 3.63 6.82
N SER A 11 -11.11 4.43 5.76
CA SER A 11 -10.99 3.94 4.37
C SER A 11 -9.62 3.32 4.10
N LEU A 12 -8.54 3.92 4.64
CA LEU A 12 -7.19 3.38 4.50
C LEU A 12 -7.08 2.00 5.18
N ALA A 13 -7.61 1.86 6.39
CA ALA A 13 -7.60 0.59 7.12
C ALA A 13 -8.43 -0.48 6.40
N GLU A 14 -9.63 -0.16 5.93
CA GLU A 14 -10.48 -1.07 5.14
C GLU A 14 -9.79 -1.50 3.84
N SER A 15 -9.19 -0.54 3.13
CA SER A 15 -8.46 -0.80 1.88
C SER A 15 -7.27 -1.72 2.10
N LEU A 16 -6.54 -1.58 3.21
CA LEU A 16 -5.42 -2.45 3.54
C LEU A 16 -5.88 -3.89 3.81
N VAL A 17 -6.98 -4.08 4.54
CA VAL A 17 -7.53 -5.42 4.77
C VAL A 17 -8.05 -6.04 3.47
N LEU A 18 -8.73 -5.27 2.62
CA LEU A 18 -9.16 -5.72 1.30
C LEU A 18 -7.97 -6.10 0.42
N LEU A 19 -6.86 -5.34 0.47
CA LEU A 19 -5.64 -5.64 -0.27
C LEU A 19 -5.02 -6.98 0.17
N ILE A 20 -5.01 -7.25 1.49
CA ILE A 20 -4.55 -8.54 2.05
C ILE A 20 -5.43 -9.69 1.56
N ILE A 21 -6.76 -9.52 1.61
CA ILE A 21 -7.71 -10.54 1.14
C ILE A 21 -7.54 -10.78 -0.37
N ALA A 22 -7.45 -9.72 -1.17
CA ALA A 22 -7.28 -9.82 -2.62
C ALA A 22 -5.97 -10.54 -2.99
N HIS A 23 -4.86 -10.22 -2.33
CA HIS A 23 -3.61 -10.94 -2.60
C HIS A 23 -3.68 -12.41 -2.17
N ARG A 24 -4.28 -12.72 -1.02
CA ARG A 24 -4.50 -14.10 -0.60
C ARG A 24 -5.29 -14.89 -1.65
N ASP A 25 -6.37 -14.31 -2.16
CA ASP A 25 -7.34 -15.02 -3.00
C ASP A 25 -6.89 -15.12 -4.46
N TYR A 26 -6.15 -14.13 -5.00
CA TYR A 26 -5.74 -14.07 -6.41
C TYR A 26 -4.23 -14.25 -6.66
N TYR A 27 -3.38 -13.98 -5.67
CA TYR A 27 -1.93 -13.94 -5.81
C TYR A 27 -1.23 -14.65 -4.64
N SER A 28 -1.76 -15.79 -4.20
CA SER A 28 -1.28 -16.50 -3.00
C SER A 28 0.22 -16.81 -3.02
N ASP A 29 0.79 -16.99 -4.21
CA ASP A 29 2.21 -17.32 -4.44
C ASP A 29 3.15 -16.11 -4.38
N TYR A 30 2.61 -14.89 -4.34
CA TYR A 30 3.37 -13.64 -4.28
C TYR A 30 3.19 -12.99 -2.91
N PRO A 31 4.27 -12.72 -2.16
CA PRO A 31 4.14 -12.08 -0.85
C PRO A 31 3.63 -10.64 -0.98
N LEU A 32 2.78 -10.19 -0.04
CA LEU A 32 2.44 -8.76 0.06
C LEU A 32 3.65 -8.00 0.60
N LEU A 33 4.08 -6.98 -0.13
CA LEU A 33 5.08 -6.01 0.31
C LEU A 33 4.42 -4.65 0.48
N PRO A 34 3.87 -4.30 1.66
CA PRO A 34 3.11 -3.05 1.84
C PRO A 34 3.90 -1.79 1.47
N TRP A 35 5.22 -1.80 1.68
CA TRP A 35 6.10 -0.68 1.34
C TRP A 35 6.26 -0.47 -0.17
N GLU A 36 6.09 -1.50 -0.99
CA GLU A 36 6.08 -1.39 -2.47
C GLU A 36 4.80 -0.72 -2.99
N HIS A 37 3.74 -0.65 -2.18
CA HIS A 37 2.45 -0.08 -2.55
C HIS A 37 2.33 1.42 -2.20
N GLY A 38 3.42 2.05 -1.76
CA GLY A 38 3.50 3.47 -1.43
C GLY A 38 3.81 4.37 -2.64
N THR A 39 3.82 5.68 -2.40
CA THR A 39 4.18 6.71 -3.39
C THR A 39 5.65 7.13 -3.34
N GLU A 40 6.45 6.58 -2.41
CA GLU A 40 7.84 6.99 -2.16
C GLU A 40 8.70 6.97 -3.43
N ALA A 41 8.63 5.90 -4.22
CA ALA A 41 9.36 5.81 -5.48
C ALA A 41 8.97 6.94 -6.46
N LEU A 42 7.67 7.26 -6.55
CA LEU A 42 7.18 8.36 -7.38
C LEU A 42 7.66 9.71 -6.83
N GLU A 43 7.63 9.94 -5.52
CA GLU A 43 8.12 11.16 -4.89
C GLU A 43 9.60 11.39 -5.16
N HIS A 44 10.42 10.34 -5.13
CA HIS A 44 11.83 10.41 -5.53
C HIS A 44 12.00 10.75 -7.01
N VAL A 45 11.23 10.12 -7.91
CA VAL A 45 11.27 10.45 -9.34
C VAL A 45 10.85 11.91 -9.56
N PHE A 46 9.80 12.39 -8.89
CA PHE A 46 9.38 13.79 -8.94
C PHE A 46 10.47 14.73 -8.44
N GLY A 47 11.14 14.38 -7.34
CA GLY A 47 12.29 15.14 -6.81
C GLY A 47 13.42 15.26 -7.84
N ILE A 48 13.79 14.15 -8.48
CA ILE A 48 14.81 14.12 -9.54
C ILE A 48 14.39 14.97 -10.74
N VAL A 49 13.13 14.82 -11.20
CA VAL A 49 12.64 15.58 -12.35
C VAL A 49 12.67 17.08 -12.04
N ARG A 50 12.25 17.50 -10.84
CA ARG A 50 12.24 18.91 -10.43
C ARG A 50 13.64 19.49 -10.24
N GLN A 51 14.64 18.67 -9.92
CA GLN A 51 16.06 19.09 -9.93
C GLN A 51 16.58 19.34 -11.36
N LEU A 52 16.12 18.55 -12.34
CA LEU A 52 16.55 18.69 -13.73
C LEU A 52 15.79 19.80 -14.47
N VAL A 53 14.48 19.86 -14.29
CA VAL A 53 13.56 20.79 -14.93
C VAL A 53 12.52 21.23 -13.88
N PRO A 54 12.66 22.43 -13.27
CA PRO A 54 11.78 22.87 -12.20
C PRO A 54 10.29 22.84 -12.56
N ASP A 55 9.92 23.31 -13.76
CA ASP A 55 8.54 23.36 -14.25
C ASP A 55 8.36 22.41 -15.45
N PHE A 56 8.54 21.12 -15.18
CA PHE A 56 8.46 20.08 -16.21
C PHE A 56 7.02 19.84 -16.70
N THR A 57 6.90 19.53 -17.99
CA THR A 57 5.67 19.01 -18.61
C THR A 57 5.53 17.50 -18.40
N ALA A 58 4.32 16.96 -18.57
CA ALA A 58 4.10 15.50 -18.48
C ALA A 58 5.01 14.71 -19.44
N TYR A 59 5.29 15.26 -20.63
CA TYR A 59 6.20 14.64 -21.60
C TYR A 59 7.64 14.55 -21.09
N GLU A 60 8.13 15.59 -20.41
CA GLU A 60 9.47 15.60 -19.80
C GLU A 60 9.56 14.64 -18.61
N PHE A 61 8.50 14.55 -17.80
CA PHE A 61 8.40 13.54 -16.74
C PHE A 61 8.57 12.13 -17.31
N PHE A 62 7.81 11.76 -18.35
CA PHE A 62 7.92 10.43 -18.96
C PHE A 62 9.31 10.16 -19.55
N LYS A 63 9.98 11.17 -20.12
CA LYS A 63 11.37 11.03 -20.59
C LYS A 63 12.34 10.71 -19.46
N VAL A 64 12.24 11.44 -18.34
CA VAL A 64 13.10 11.19 -17.17
C VAL A 64 12.78 9.84 -16.54
N MET A 65 11.50 9.49 -16.38
CA MET A 65 11.06 8.20 -15.86
C MET A 65 11.64 7.03 -16.66
N ARG A 66 11.60 7.09 -18.00
CA ARG A 66 12.21 6.06 -18.86
C ARG A 66 13.71 5.91 -18.63
N LYS A 67 14.43 7.03 -18.42
CA LYS A 67 15.87 7.00 -18.11
C LYS A 67 16.13 6.40 -16.73
N VAL A 68 15.32 6.76 -15.74
CA VAL A 68 15.40 6.20 -14.38
C VAL A 68 15.19 4.68 -14.41
N MET A 69 14.13 4.20 -15.09
CA MET A 69 13.86 2.75 -15.24
C MET A 69 14.99 2.02 -15.96
N TYR A 70 15.59 2.63 -16.98
CA TYR A 70 16.70 2.04 -17.71
C TYR A 70 17.97 1.95 -16.85
N HIS A 71 18.29 3.02 -16.11
CA HIS A 71 19.40 3.06 -15.18
C HIS A 71 19.25 2.01 -14.06
N ASP A 72 18.05 1.92 -13.49
CA ASP A 72 17.67 0.95 -12.48
C ASP A 72 17.84 -0.51 -12.97
N LYS A 73 17.45 -0.80 -14.23
CA LYS A 73 17.71 -2.10 -14.85
C LYS A 73 19.21 -2.44 -14.95
N ILE A 74 20.05 -1.47 -15.35
CA ILE A 74 21.50 -1.68 -15.46
C ILE A 74 22.11 -1.97 -14.08
N ILE A 75 21.71 -1.21 -13.05
CA ILE A 75 22.17 -1.42 -11.68
C ILE A 75 21.82 -2.82 -11.19
N ARG A 76 20.56 -3.24 -11.37
CA ARG A 76 20.10 -4.57 -10.94
C ARG A 76 20.80 -5.72 -11.66
N ASN A 77 21.17 -5.53 -12.92
CA ASN A 77 21.94 -6.52 -13.68
C ASN A 77 23.40 -6.64 -13.22
N GLY A 78 23.87 -5.77 -12.32
CA GLY A 78 25.26 -5.74 -11.86
C GLY A 78 26.25 -5.28 -12.93
N GLU A 79 25.77 -4.81 -14.08
CA GLU A 79 26.56 -4.34 -15.22
C GLU A 79 27.22 -2.98 -14.93
N PHE A 80 26.79 -2.28 -13.88
CA PHE A 80 27.32 -0.97 -13.49
C PHE A 80 27.37 -0.83 -11.97
N LYS A 81 28.56 -0.58 -11.42
CA LYS A 81 28.73 -0.14 -10.03
C LYS A 81 29.05 1.35 -10.05
N CYS A 82 28.12 2.16 -9.54
CA CYS A 82 28.39 3.56 -9.29
C CYS A 82 29.10 3.67 -7.94
N ASP A 83 30.40 4.00 -7.94
CA ASP A 83 31.08 4.48 -6.74
C ASP A 83 30.44 5.83 -6.39
N LYS A 84 29.47 5.81 -5.45
CA LYS A 84 28.84 7.02 -4.96
C LYS A 84 29.87 7.76 -4.10
N ASP A 85 30.60 8.69 -4.70
CA ASP A 85 31.19 9.80 -3.94
C ASP A 85 30.01 10.50 -3.25
N LYS A 86 29.88 10.32 -1.94
CA LYS A 86 28.87 10.98 -1.12
C LYS A 86 29.16 12.48 -1.12
N LEU A 87 28.70 13.17 -2.15
CA LEU A 87 28.42 14.60 -2.05
C LEU A 87 27.16 14.70 -1.19
N SER A 88 27.33 14.99 0.10
CA SER A 88 26.30 15.11 1.14
C SER A 88 25.22 16.18 0.90
N ALA A 89 24.97 16.57 -0.36
CA ALA A 89 24.08 17.66 -0.74
C ALA A 89 23.14 17.36 -1.93
N SER A 90 23.21 16.18 -2.59
CA SER A 90 22.25 15.82 -3.64
C SER A 90 21.04 15.10 -3.02
N GLY A 91 19.99 15.85 -2.65
CA GLY A 91 18.86 15.37 -1.85
C GLY A 91 17.99 14.24 -2.44
N TYR A 92 18.22 13.81 -3.68
CA TYR A 92 17.52 12.68 -4.30
C TYR A 92 18.55 11.76 -4.97
N VAL A 93 18.68 10.54 -4.44
CA VAL A 93 19.54 9.50 -5.01
C VAL A 93 18.63 8.48 -5.70
N ILE A 94 19.01 8.03 -6.91
CA ILE A 94 18.33 6.95 -7.61
C ILE A 94 18.71 5.63 -6.91
N ASP A 95 18.00 5.32 -5.83
CA ASP A 95 18.07 4.06 -5.10
C ASP A 95 16.64 3.52 -4.99
N ILE A 96 16.14 2.98 -6.09
CA ILE A 96 14.81 2.37 -6.16
C ILE A 96 15.01 0.95 -5.63
N ASP A 97 14.83 0.83 -4.33
CA ASP A 97 15.01 -0.35 -3.46
C ASP A 97 16.03 -1.40 -3.95
N THR A 98 17.28 -1.25 -3.53
CA THR A 98 18.36 -2.21 -3.79
C THR A 98 18.44 -3.35 -2.77
N ARG A 99 17.45 -3.48 -1.87
CA ARG A 99 17.50 -4.51 -0.82
C ARG A 99 17.06 -5.86 -1.38
N SER A 100 18.03 -6.78 -1.52
CA SER A 100 17.71 -8.19 -1.66
C SER A 100 17.05 -8.66 -0.36
N ILE A 101 15.76 -8.99 -0.43
CA ILE A 101 15.02 -9.58 0.69
C ILE A 101 15.44 -11.04 0.79
N ASP A 102 15.77 -11.50 2.00
CA ASP A 102 16.11 -12.90 2.24
C ASP A 102 14.94 -13.83 1.88
N SER A 103 15.25 -14.98 1.31
CA SER A 103 14.24 -15.94 0.86
C SER A 103 13.35 -16.42 2.01
N ASN A 104 13.87 -16.53 3.24
CA ASN A 104 13.05 -16.93 4.39
C ASN A 104 12.03 -15.87 4.77
N ILE A 105 12.37 -14.58 4.63
CA ILE A 105 11.46 -13.47 4.90
C ILE A 105 10.32 -13.49 3.87
N LEU A 106 10.63 -13.73 2.60
CA LEU A 106 9.62 -13.84 1.54
C LEU A 106 8.63 -14.98 1.81
N GLU A 107 9.11 -16.15 2.27
CA GLU A 107 8.22 -17.27 2.64
C GLU A 107 7.32 -16.94 3.84
N ILE A 108 7.79 -16.15 4.80
CA ILE A 108 6.96 -15.69 5.92
C ILE A 108 5.87 -14.74 5.42
N LEU A 109 6.22 -13.81 4.52
CA LEU A 109 5.28 -12.82 3.96
C LEU A 109 4.25 -13.44 3.00
N ARG A 110 4.48 -14.68 2.54
CA ARG A 110 3.52 -15.46 1.75
C ARG A 110 2.48 -16.18 2.62
N LYS A 111 2.58 -16.10 3.95
CA LYS A 111 1.57 -16.68 4.85
C LYS A 111 0.40 -15.73 4.99
N TRP A 112 -0.78 -16.18 4.57
CA TRP A 112 -1.98 -15.38 4.59
C TRP A 112 -2.90 -15.73 5.77
N PRO A 113 -3.53 -14.73 6.40
CA PRO A 113 -4.51 -14.99 7.44
C PRO A 113 -5.81 -15.54 6.84
N SER A 114 -6.41 -16.49 7.54
CA SER A 114 -7.77 -16.94 7.31
C SER A 114 -8.78 -15.84 7.65
N ASN A 115 -10.01 -15.97 7.14
CA ASN A 115 -11.07 -15.02 7.48
C ASN A 115 -11.31 -14.95 9.00
N SER A 116 -11.27 -16.09 9.71
CA SER A 116 -11.39 -16.13 11.17
C SER A 116 -10.29 -15.35 11.88
N GLU A 117 -9.04 -15.49 11.44
CA GLU A 117 -7.91 -14.74 12.03
C GLU A 117 -8.04 -13.24 11.79
N ILE A 118 -8.54 -12.83 10.62
CA ILE A 118 -8.84 -11.41 10.32
C ILE A 118 -9.94 -10.89 11.26
N TYR A 119 -11.06 -11.61 11.39
CA TYR A 119 -12.16 -11.20 12.27
C TYR A 119 -11.73 -11.13 13.75
N ASP A 120 -10.93 -12.09 14.20
CA ASP A 120 -10.38 -12.10 15.55
C ASP A 120 -9.45 -10.92 15.80
N ALA A 121 -8.57 -10.60 14.84
CA ALA A 121 -7.68 -9.44 14.93
C ALA A 121 -8.48 -8.12 15.01
N ILE A 122 -9.53 -7.97 14.19
CA ILE A 122 -10.42 -6.79 14.22
C ILE A 122 -11.10 -6.67 15.58
N ARG A 123 -11.65 -7.78 16.10
CA ARG A 123 -12.29 -7.81 17.42
C ARG A 123 -11.33 -7.40 18.54
N ILE A 124 -10.10 -7.92 18.53
CA ILE A 124 -9.07 -7.58 19.51
C ILE A 124 -8.68 -6.11 19.39
N ALA A 125 -8.47 -5.61 18.17
CA ALA A 125 -8.13 -4.21 17.92
C ALA A 125 -9.22 -3.26 18.45
N TYR A 126 -10.50 -3.59 18.20
CA TYR A 126 -11.63 -2.84 18.74
C TYR A 126 -11.62 -2.82 20.26
N GLN A 127 -11.49 -3.99 20.90
CA GLN A 127 -11.48 -4.09 22.36
C GLN A 127 -10.34 -3.28 22.98
N ASN A 128 -9.15 -3.31 22.36
CA ASN A 128 -8.00 -2.52 22.79
C ASN A 128 -8.27 -1.02 22.66
N ALA A 129 -8.80 -0.56 21.53
CA ALA A 129 -9.16 0.83 21.31
C ALA A 129 -10.23 1.31 22.30
N TYR A 130 -11.25 0.49 22.55
CA TYR A 130 -12.31 0.79 23.52
C TYR A 130 -11.76 0.87 24.95
N ASN A 131 -10.96 -0.12 25.38
CA ASN A 131 -10.35 -0.14 26.70
C ASN A 131 -9.44 1.08 26.91
N PHE A 132 -8.66 1.44 25.90
CA PHE A 132 -7.83 2.63 25.92
C PHE A 132 -8.68 3.90 26.05
N ALA A 133 -9.72 4.04 25.21
CA ALA A 133 -10.62 5.19 25.24
C ALA A 133 -11.36 5.33 26.59
N LYS A 134 -11.75 4.21 27.19
CA LYS A 134 -12.32 4.16 28.55
C LYS A 134 -11.31 4.60 29.60
N MET A 135 -10.06 4.14 29.51
CA MET A 135 -8.98 4.52 30.43
C MET A 135 -8.72 6.04 30.40
N VAL A 136 -8.78 6.67 29.23
CA VAL A 136 -8.61 8.11 29.07
C VAL A 136 -9.91 8.91 29.22
N ASN A 137 -10.99 8.28 29.71
CA ASN A 137 -12.33 8.87 29.91
C ASN A 137 -12.92 9.54 28.65
N LEU A 138 -12.57 9.06 27.45
CA LEU A 138 -13.13 9.55 26.19
C LEU A 138 -14.49 8.92 25.88
N VAL A 139 -14.89 7.88 26.60
CA VAL A 139 -16.11 7.11 26.35
C VAL A 139 -16.82 6.83 27.68
N SER A 140 -18.09 7.21 27.79
CA SER A 140 -18.92 7.00 28.99
C SER A 140 -19.94 5.86 28.85
N ASN A 141 -20.26 5.44 27.63
CA ASN A 141 -21.23 4.38 27.32
C ASN A 141 -20.60 3.29 26.44
N GLU A 142 -21.14 2.07 26.48
CA GLU A 142 -20.73 1.00 25.55
C GLU A 142 -21.01 1.44 24.11
N LEU A 143 -19.96 1.49 23.28
CA LEU A 143 -20.08 1.71 21.85
C LEU A 143 -20.51 0.38 21.21
N GLU A 144 -21.61 0.39 20.44
CA GLU A 144 -22.01 -0.77 19.64
C GLU A 144 -20.98 -1.00 18.53
N LEU A 145 -20.54 -2.25 18.39
CA LEU A 145 -19.72 -2.70 17.27
C LEU A 145 -20.54 -2.58 15.99
N THR A 146 -20.30 -1.55 15.17
CA THR A 146 -20.73 -1.60 13.78
C THR A 146 -19.81 -2.57 13.04
N PRO A 147 -20.32 -3.58 12.33
CA PRO A 147 -19.48 -4.47 11.54
C PRO A 147 -18.67 -3.65 10.55
N ILE A 148 -17.39 -3.98 10.38
CA ILE A 148 -16.66 -3.57 9.17
C ILE A 148 -17.40 -4.26 8.02
N VAL A 149 -18.11 -3.48 7.21
CA VAL A 149 -18.78 -3.98 6.03
C VAL A 149 -17.69 -4.25 5.01
N PHE A 150 -17.24 -5.51 4.93
CA PHE A 150 -16.53 -5.96 3.75
C PHE A 150 -17.52 -5.86 2.59
N VAL A 151 -17.36 -4.85 1.73
CA VAL A 151 -18.10 -4.77 0.47
C VAL A 151 -17.76 -6.04 -0.30
N ASN A 152 -18.70 -6.98 -0.30
CA ASN A 152 -18.56 -8.22 -1.02
C ASN A 152 -18.77 -7.89 -2.49
N ASN A 153 -17.69 -7.85 -3.28
CA ASN A 153 -17.73 -7.54 -4.72
C ASN A 153 -18.62 -8.51 -5.53
N ASN A 154 -19.11 -9.59 -4.92
CA ASN A 154 -20.07 -10.49 -5.54
C ASN A 154 -21.45 -9.86 -5.78
N SER A 155 -21.84 -8.78 -5.08
CA SER A 155 -23.14 -8.14 -5.35
C SER A 155 -23.17 -7.35 -6.66
N LEU A 156 -22.02 -6.91 -7.18
CA LEU A 156 -21.93 -6.22 -8.48
C LEU A 156 -21.99 -7.18 -9.68
N ALA A 157 -21.78 -8.48 -9.45
CA ALA A 157 -21.87 -9.49 -10.51
C ALA A 157 -23.32 -9.94 -10.76
N ASP A 158 -24.16 -9.97 -9.72
CA ASP A 158 -25.56 -10.41 -9.84
C ASP A 158 -26.45 -9.35 -10.53
N ASP A 159 -26.15 -8.05 -10.33
CA ASP A 159 -26.90 -6.95 -10.95
C ASP A 159 -26.65 -6.83 -12.48
N LEU A 160 -25.57 -7.42 -13.01
CA LEU A 160 -25.28 -7.42 -14.47
C LEU A 160 -25.89 -8.60 -15.22
N ILE A 161 -26.46 -9.59 -14.51
CA ILE A 161 -27.04 -10.79 -15.12
C ILE A 161 -28.57 -10.67 -15.26
N GLN A 162 -29.24 -9.79 -14.49
CA GLN A 162 -30.69 -9.61 -14.57
C GLN A 162 -31.18 -8.79 -15.77
N ASP A 163 -30.36 -7.92 -16.37
CA ASP A 163 -30.79 -7.07 -17.49
C ASP A 163 -30.72 -7.73 -18.89
N ASN A 164 -30.25 -8.98 -18.99
CA ASN A 164 -30.08 -9.67 -20.29
C ASN A 164 -31.13 -10.76 -20.59
N ASN A 165 -32.19 -10.89 -19.78
CA ASN A 165 -33.21 -11.92 -19.94
C ASN A 165 -34.66 -11.36 -20.01
N GLU A 166 -34.87 -10.29 -20.77
CA GLU A 166 -36.21 -9.97 -21.30
C GLU A 166 -36.10 -9.71 -22.82
N ASN A 167 -36.36 -10.75 -23.61
CA ASN A 167 -36.76 -10.71 -25.02
C ASN A 167 -37.97 -11.63 -25.20
#